data_AF-R4PUM9-F1
#
_entry.id   AF-R4PUM9-F1
#
_cell.length_a   1.000
_cell.length_b   1.000
_cell.length_c   1.000
_cell.angle_alpha   90.00
_cell.angle_beta   90.00
_cell.angle_gamma   90.00
#
_symmetry.space_group_name_H-M   'P 1'
#
loop_
_entity.id
_entity.type
_entity.pdbx_description
1 polymer ?
#
loop_
_entity_poly.entity_id
_entity_poly.type
_entity_poly.pdbx_seq_one_letter_code
_entity_poly.pdbx_strand_id
1 'polypeptide(L)' 'MAQPKKQTSPRKTGLRRSHLVLKLARKVNATSPVKVRTTKNETGKKK' A
#
# COMPACT_ATOMS: atom_id res chain seq x y z
N MET A 1 -25.76 3.54 -5.79
CA MET A 1 -24.36 3.73 -6.22
C MET A 1 -24.31 3.65 -7.73
N ALA A 2 -23.59 4.57 -8.39
CA ALA A 2 -23.40 4.48 -9.84
C ALA A 2 -22.53 3.26 -10.19
N GLN A 3 -22.92 2.50 -11.21
CA GLN A 3 -22.17 1.32 -11.66
C GLN A 3 -21.01 1.77 -12.56
N PRO A 4 -19.78 1.23 -12.39
CA PRO A 4 -18.66 1.58 -13.24
C PRO A 4 -18.88 1.08 -14.67
N LYS A 5 -18.71 1.97 -15.65
CA LYS A 5 -18.87 1.65 -17.08
C LYS A 5 -17.83 0.65 -17.60
N LYS A 6 -16.63 0.63 -17.02
CA LYS A 6 -15.50 -0.21 -17.42
C LYS A 6 -14.77 -0.73 -16.19
N GLN A 7 -14.15 -1.90 -16.33
CA GLN A 7 -13.29 -2.47 -15.30
C GLN A 7 -12.02 -1.61 -15.15
N THR A 8 -11.59 -1.42 -13.91
CA THR A 8 -10.32 -0.73 -13.64
C THR A 8 -9.15 -1.66 -13.96
N SER A 9 -8.13 -1.16 -14.64
CA SER A 9 -6.94 -1.96 -14.97
C SER A 9 -6.24 -2.49 -13.71
N PRO A 10 -5.56 -3.66 -13.79
CA PRO A 10 -4.82 -4.22 -12.66
C PRO A 10 -3.82 -3.23 -12.06
N ARG A 11 -3.12 -2.47 -12.91
CA ARG A 11 -2.18 -1.42 -12.49
C ARG A 11 -2.86 -0.34 -11.64
N LYS A 12 -3.99 0.21 -12.10
CA LYS A 12 -4.72 1.26 -11.35
C LYS A 12 -5.24 0.73 -10.01
N THR A 13 -5.67 -0.53 -9.98
CA THR A 13 -6.12 -1.18 -8.75
C THR A 13 -4.98 -1.39 -7.75
N GLY A 14 -3.81 -1.84 -8.22
CA GLY A 14 -2.61 -1.96 -7.39
C GLY A 14 -2.12 -0.63 -6.84
N LEU A 15 -2.03 0.40 -7.69
CA LEU A 15 -1.63 1.76 -7.27
C LEU A 15 -2.56 2.32 -6.19
N ARG A 16 -3.88 2.17 -6.38
CA ARG A 16 -4.87 2.61 -5.37
C ARG A 16 -4.71 1.88 -4.04
N ARG A 17 -4.30 0.61 -4.05
CA ARG A 17 -4.12 -0.23 -2.86
C ARG A 17 -2.71 -0.16 -2.26
N SER A 18 -1.78 0.56 -2.87
CA SER A 18 -0.38 0.65 -2.42
C SER A 18 -0.22 1.10 -0.96
N HIS A 19 -1.09 2.01 -0.49
CA HIS A 19 -1.09 2.49 0.89
C HIS A 19 -1.40 1.40 1.93
N LEU A 20 -2.20 0.38 1.57
CA LEU A 20 -2.53 -0.74 2.47
C LEU A 20 -1.30 -1.60 2.74
N VAL A 21 -0.55 -1.92 1.67
CA VAL A 21 0.70 -2.70 1.75
C VAL A 21 1.73 -1.95 2.60
N LEU A 22 1.84 -0.64 2.40
CA LEU A 22 2.76 0.21 3.17
C LEU A 22 2.38 0.27 4.65
N LYS A 23 1.09 0.44 4.97
CA LYS A 23 0.59 0.44 6.35
C LYS A 23 0.83 -0.90 7.04
N LEU A 24 0.62 -2.01 6.32
CA LEU A 24 0.89 -3.35 6.83
C LEU A 24 2.37 -3.54 7.14
N ALA A 25 3.26 -3.19 6.19
CA ALA A 25 4.70 -3.30 6.39
C ALA A 25 5.19 -2.48 7.60
N ARG A 26 4.67 -1.27 7.80
CA ARG A 26 4.97 -0.45 9.00
C ARG A 26 4.52 -1.12 10.30
N LYS A 27 3.32 -1.69 10.33
CA LYS A 27 2.81 -2.40 11.51
C LYS A 27 3.68 -3.62 11.84
N VAL A 28 3.97 -4.46 10.84
CA VAL A 28 4.80 -5.66 11.03
C VAL A 28 6.19 -5.28 11.52
N ASN A 29 6.82 -4.26 10.95
CA ASN A 29 8.12 -3.78 11.41
C ASN A 29 8.11 -3.20 12.84
N ALA A 30 6.95 -2.80 13.36
CA ALA A 30 6.82 -2.30 14.73
C ALA A 30 6.55 -3.41 15.76
N THR A 31 5.90 -4.51 15.35
CA THR A 31 5.42 -5.54 16.29
C THR A 31 6.13 -6.89 16.15
N SER A 32 6.77 -7.16 15.02
CA SER A 32 7.35 -8.46 14.69
C SER A 32 8.88 -8.38 14.61
N PRO A 33 9.61 -9.44 15.02
CA PRO A 33 11.05 -9.53 14.77
C PRO A 33 11.39 -9.65 13.27
N VAL A 34 10.40 -9.96 12.42
CA VAL A 34 10.57 -10.09 10.97
C VAL A 34 10.60 -8.72 10.30
N LYS A 35 11.76 -8.35 9.71
CA LYS A 35 11.91 -7.11 8.95
C LYS A 35 11.34 -7.24 7.54
N VAL A 36 10.29 -6.48 7.25
CA VAL A 36 9.64 -6.39 5.94
C VAL A 36 10.17 -5.17 5.16
N ARG A 37 10.52 -5.40 3.90
CA ARG A 37 10.94 -4.36 2.96
C ARG A 37 9.76 -3.46 2.62
N THR A 38 9.92 -2.15 2.80
CA THR A 38 8.95 -1.14 2.37
C THR A 38 9.25 -0.67 0.95
N THR A 39 8.45 0.26 0.44
CA THR A 39 8.67 0.87 -0.89
C THR A 39 9.92 1.76 -0.87
N LYS A 40 10.70 1.76 -1.96
CA LYS A 40 11.93 2.57 -2.12
C LYS A 40 11.73 4.07 -1.81
N ASN A 41 10.58 4.62 -2.19
CA ASN A 41 10.24 6.03 -1.97
C ASN A 41 9.09 6.12 -0.94
N GLU A 42 9.42 6.29 0.34
CA GLU A 42 8.45 6.46 1.43
C GLU A 42 8.00 7.93 1.54
N THR A 43 7.34 8.45 0.50
CA THR A 43 6.76 9.80 0.57
C THR A 43 5.74 9.87 1.71
N GLY A 44 5.90 10.83 2.63
CA GLY A 44 5.01 11.02 3.77
C GLY A 44 5.36 10.20 5.03
N LYS A 45 6.55 9.61 5.15
CA LYS A 45 7.07 9.19 6.46
C LYS A 45 7.43 10.45 7.25
N LYS A 46 6.61 10.83 8.22
CA LYS A 46 7.01 11.81 9.23
C LYS A 46 8.21 11.22 9.97
N LYS A 47 9.32 11.98 9.99
CA LYS A 47 10.42 11.74 10.94
C LYS A 47 9.87 11.78 12.36
#